data_AF-A0A1C3NJ99-F1
#
_entry.id   AF-A0A1C3NJ99-F1
#
_cell.length_a   1.000
_cell.length_b   1.000
_cell.length_c   1.000
_cell.angle_alpha   90.00
_cell.angle_beta   90.00
_cell.angle_gamma   90.00
#
_symmetry.space_group_name_H-M   'P 1'
#
loop_
_entity.id
_entity.type
_entity.pdbx_description
1 polymer ?
#
loop_
_entity_poly.entity_id
_entity_poly.type
_entity_poly.pdbx_seq_one_letter_code
_entity_poly.pdbx_strand_id
1 'polypeptide(L)' 'MRTSGFEVTADSMVSALAAQEGGAMRVDLCGGLDGGGLRPSFGTSAVVRERLRIRLYVLIRPRVGDVVFDAAEVE' A
#
# COMPACT_ATOMS: atom_id res chain seq x y z
N MET A 1 -9.72 -22.16 13.29
CA MET A 1 -10.20 -21.77 11.93
C MET A 1 -9.23 -20.75 11.37
N ARG A 2 -8.69 -20.96 10.16
CA ARG A 2 -8.01 -19.87 9.44
C ARG A 2 -9.09 -18.90 8.98
N THR A 3 -9.09 -17.67 9.48
CA THR A 3 -10.02 -16.64 9.05
C THR A 3 -9.63 -16.22 7.63
N SER A 4 -10.35 -16.72 6.61
CA SER A 4 -10.28 -16.15 5.28
C SER A 4 -10.74 -14.70 5.34
N GLY A 5 -9.99 -13.79 4.71
CA GLY A 5 -10.34 -12.38 4.60
C GLY A 5 -9.64 -11.79 3.38
N PHE A 6 -10.05 -10.59 3.00
CA PHE A 6 -9.58 -9.93 1.80
C PHE A 6 -8.63 -8.77 2.13
N GLU A 7 -7.78 -8.46 1.17
CA GLU A 7 -6.88 -7.31 1.19
C GLU A 7 -7.36 -6.28 0.16
N VAL A 8 -7.03 -5.01 0.42
CA VAL A 8 -7.43 -3.90 -0.45
C VAL A 8 -6.23 -3.01 -0.72
N THR A 9 -5.98 -2.74 -1.99
CA THR A 9 -4.99 -1.74 -2.40
C THR A 9 -5.57 -0.35 -2.21
N ALA A 10 -4.81 0.54 -1.58
CA ALA A 10 -5.23 1.92 -1.34
C ALA A 10 -4.12 2.90 -1.75
N ASP A 11 -4.52 4.05 -2.27
CA ASP A 11 -3.62 5.13 -2.71
C ASP A 11 -3.67 6.38 -1.81
N SER A 12 -4.61 6.39 -0.86
CA SER A 12 -4.84 7.51 0.05
C SER A 12 -5.23 7.03 1.44
N MET A 13 -5.12 7.93 2.42
CA MET A 13 -5.57 7.67 3.79
C MET A 13 -7.08 7.41 3.87
N VAL A 14 -7.88 8.10 3.06
CA VAL A 14 -9.34 7.91 3.02
C VAL A 14 -9.68 6.52 2.48
N SER A 15 -9.07 6.12 1.36
CA SER A 15 -9.26 4.78 0.77
C SER A 15 -8.84 3.68 1.75
N ALA A 16 -7.72 3.88 2.46
CA ALA A 16 -7.22 2.93 3.44
C ALA A 16 -8.15 2.77 4.66
N LEU A 17 -8.71 3.87 5.17
CA LEU A 17 -9.69 3.83 6.26
C LEU A 17 -10.98 3.13 5.82
N ALA A 18 -11.48 3.45 4.62
CA ALA A 18 -12.68 2.81 4.08
C ALA A 18 -12.49 1.30 3.93
N ALA A 19 -11.30 0.84 3.50
CA ALA A 19 -10.98 -0.58 3.44
C ALA A 19 -11.04 -1.26 4.82
N GLN A 20 -10.50 -0.60 5.85
CA GLN A 20 -10.60 -1.09 7.23
C GLN A 20 -12.06 -1.16 7.71
N GLU A 21 -12.85 -0.12 7.48
CA GLU A 21 -14.27 -0.08 7.87
C GLU A 21 -15.09 -1.13 7.12
N GLY A 22 -14.71 -1.43 5.87
CA GLY A 22 -15.29 -2.51 5.07
C GLY A 22 -14.91 -3.92 5.53
N GLY A 23 -14.00 -4.07 6.50
CA GLY A 23 -13.61 -5.37 7.05
C GLY A 23 -12.42 -6.03 6.35
N ALA A 24 -11.62 -5.26 5.60
CA ALA A 24 -10.37 -5.77 5.04
C ALA A 24 -9.43 -6.25 6.17
N MET A 25 -8.73 -7.37 5.94
CA MET A 25 -7.74 -7.86 6.90
C MET A 25 -6.39 -7.14 6.77
N ARG A 26 -6.17 -6.45 5.65
CA ARG A 26 -4.94 -5.73 5.33
C ARG A 26 -5.19 -4.68 4.26
N VAL A 27 -4.43 -3.60 4.34
CA VAL A 27 -4.27 -2.61 3.26
C VAL A 27 -2.88 -2.72 2.66
N ASP A 28 -2.82 -2.72 1.33
CA ASP A 28 -1.59 -2.61 0.56
C ASP A 28 -1.51 -1.18 0.00
N LEU A 29 -0.66 -0.34 0.60
CA LEU A 29 -0.56 1.10 0.30
C LEU A 29 0.45 1.36 -0.83
N CYS A 30 0.02 2.10 -1.85
CA CYS A 30 0.85 2.52 -2.98
C CYS A 30 0.57 3.98 -3.38
N GLY A 31 1.42 4.59 -4.19
CA GLY A 31 1.09 5.81 -4.96
C GLY A 31 0.94 5.48 -6.45
N GLY A 32 0.37 6.37 -7.27
CA GLY A 32 0.32 6.18 -8.73
C GLY A 32 -0.35 4.86 -9.15
N LEU A 33 -1.55 4.61 -8.62
CA LEU A 33 -2.28 3.34 -8.80
C LEU A 33 -2.61 3.08 -10.29
N ASP A 34 -2.83 4.14 -11.06
CA ASP A 34 -3.00 4.14 -12.52
C ASP A 34 -1.80 3.54 -13.28
N GLY A 35 -0.59 3.66 -12.72
CA GLY A 35 0.65 3.05 -13.22
C GLY A 35 0.95 1.66 -12.65
N GLY A 36 -0.03 1.01 -12.01
CA GLY A 36 0.14 -0.27 -11.33
C GLY A 36 0.77 -0.16 -9.93
N GLY A 37 0.81 1.06 -9.37
CA GLY A 37 1.32 1.31 -8.02
C GLY A 37 2.83 1.54 -7.98
N LEU A 38 3.25 2.49 -7.16
CA LEU A 38 4.62 2.85 -6.81
C LEU A 38 4.74 3.04 -5.31
N ARG A 39 5.97 3.24 -4.84
CA ARG A 39 6.22 3.61 -3.45
C ARG A 39 5.47 4.91 -3.09
N PRO A 40 4.59 4.89 -2.06
CA PRO A 40 3.86 6.08 -1.64
C PRO A 40 4.79 7.09 -0.96
N SER A 41 4.35 8.34 -0.82
CA SER A 41 5.13 9.33 -0.08
C SER A 41 5.33 8.90 1.39
N PHE A 42 6.44 9.33 2.00
CA PHE A 42 6.69 9.07 3.42
C PHE A 42 5.57 9.64 4.31
N GLY A 43 5.11 10.86 4.01
CA GLY A 43 4.03 11.50 4.76
C GLY A 43 2.72 10.71 4.70
N THR A 44 2.35 10.21 3.52
CA THR A 44 1.18 9.33 3.36
C THR A 44 1.33 8.07 4.20
N SER A 45 2.50 7.42 4.13
CA SER A 45 2.79 6.19 4.86
C SER A 45 2.72 6.39 6.38
N ALA A 46 3.28 7.48 6.89
CA ALA A 46 3.27 7.82 8.32
C ALA A 46 1.83 8.03 8.83
N VAL A 47 1.05 8.86 8.14
CA VAL A 47 -0.34 9.15 8.56
C VAL A 47 -1.23 7.92 8.48
N VAL A 48 -1.06 7.08 7.44
CA VAL A 48 -1.83 5.83 7.31
C VAL A 48 -1.45 4.84 8.42
N ARG A 49 -0.15 4.74 8.73
CA ARG A 49 0.34 3.87 9.80
C ARG A 49 -0.21 4.24 11.18
N GLU A 50 -0.37 5.53 11.46
CA GLU A 50 -0.95 6.02 12.72
C GLU A 50 -2.45 5.71 12.85
N ARG A 51 -3.19 5.64 11.73
CA ARG A 51 -4.65 5.55 11.73
C ARG A 51 -5.22 4.15 11.50
N LEU A 52 -4.46 3.28 10.84
CA LEU A 52 -4.88 1.90 10.62
C LEU A 52 -4.62 1.03 11.85
N ARG A 53 -5.60 0.19 12.15
CA ARG A 53 -5.61 -0.88 13.16
C ARG A 53 -5.42 -2.26 12.53
N ILE A 54 -5.73 -2.39 11.24
CA ILE A 54 -5.42 -3.58 10.44
C ILE A 54 -3.98 -3.55 9.93
N ARG A 55 -3.52 -4.67 9.37
CA ARG A 55 -2.18 -4.74 8.78
C ARG A 55 -2.04 -3.73 7.65
N LEU A 56 -0.86 -3.12 7.55
CA LEU A 56 -0.48 -2.18 6.51
C LEU A 56 0.79 -2.71 5.85
N TYR A 57 0.71 -3.01 4.56
CA TYR A 57 1.88 -3.26 3.71
C TYR A 57 2.08 -2.04 2.82
N VAL A 58 3.33 -1.76 2.48
CA VAL A 58 3.71 -0.63 1.64
C VAL A 58 4.39 -1.18 0.41
N LEU A 59 3.90 -0.80 -0.77
CA LEU A 59 4.54 -1.19 -2.02
C LEU A 59 5.91 -0.50 -2.11
N ILE A 60 6.97 -1.27 -2.33
CA ILE A 60 8.30 -0.76 -2.62
C ILE A 60 8.55 -1.02 -4.10
N ARG A 61 8.28 0.00 -4.92
CA ARG A 61 8.51 -0.01 -6.36
C ARG A 61 8.93 1.40 -6.81
N PRO A 62 10.15 1.56 -7.34
CA PRO A 62 10.70 2.89 -7.63
C PRO A 62 10.10 3.53 -8.91
N ARG A 63 9.76 2.72 -9.92
CA ARG A 63 9.25 3.21 -11.21
C ARG A 63 8.21 2.30 -11.86
N VAL A 64 7.48 2.86 -12.83
CA VAL A 64 6.57 2.10 -13.71
C VAL A 64 7.35 1.32 -14.77
N GLY A 65 6.71 0.34 -15.40
CA GLY A 65 7.32 -0.51 -16.41
C GLY A 65 7.78 -1.86 -15.85
N ASP A 66 8.94 -2.32 -16.32
CA ASP A 66 9.51 -3.63 -16.00
C ASP A 66 9.90 -3.80 -14.51
N VAL A 67 10.39 -4.99 -14.20
CA VAL A 67 10.81 -5.41 -12.84
C VAL A 67 12.30 -5.76 -12.81
N VAL A 68 13.09 -5.21 -13.73
CA VAL A 68 14.54 -5.37 -13.80
C VAL A 68 15.18 -4.11 -13.24
N PHE A 69 15.54 -4.15 -11.96
CA PHE A 69 16.08 -2.99 -11.25
C PHE A 69 17.60 -2.90 -11.40
N ASP A 70 18.11 -1.69 -11.63
CA ASP A 70 19.54 -1.45 -11.53
C ASP A 70 19.99 -1.32 -10.05
N ALA A 71 21.30 -1.19 -9.82
CA ALA A 71 21.81 -1.06 -8.46
C ALA A 71 21.25 0.17 -7.74
N ALA A 72 21.18 1.33 -8.41
CA ALA A 72 20.69 2.57 -7.80
C ALA A 72 19.21 2.52 -7.41
N GLU A 73 18.42 1.65 -8.07
CA GLU A 73 17.01 1.43 -7.75
C GLU A 73 16.78 0.51 -6.53
N VAL A 74 17.80 -0.25 -6.11
CA VAL A 74 17.71 -1.23 -5.01
C VAL A 74 18.38 -0.75 -3.70
N GLU A 75 19.34 0.17 -3.78
CA GLU A 75 20.00 0.81 -2.62
C GLU A 75 19.01 1.60 -1.73
#